data_AF-A0A965P647-F1
#
_entry.id   AF-A0A965P647-F1
#
_cell.length_a   1.000
_cell.length_b   1.000
_cell.length_c   1.000
_cell.angle_alpha   90.00
_cell.angle_beta   90.00
_cell.angle_gamma   90.00
#
_symmetry.space_group_name_H-M   'P 1'
#
loop_
_entity.id
_entity.type
_entity.pdbx_description
1 polymer ?
#
loop_
_entity_poly.entity_id
_entity_poly.type
_entity_poly.pdbx_seq_one_letter_code
_entity_poly.pdbx_strand_id
1 'polypeptide(L)'
;MDLILAGSLSAFALFVWFKTNFFYEYVKLFKLNKSKLIQEYEAFIKITRLNFSEFLGFKNNFFFKLVSCPLCLNFWFNLCMILFFKFPLYYIGLLYIISIMEYMILSIILYKYENN
;
A
#
# COMPACT_ATOMS: atom_id res chain seq x y z
N MET A 1 7.88 10.44 -20.70
CA MET A 1 8.66 9.40 -19.99
C MET A 1 8.37 9.46 -18.49
N ASP A 2 8.39 10.66 -17.91
CA ASP A 2 8.19 10.88 -16.47
C ASP A 2 6.81 10.46 -15.94
N LEU A 3 5.77 10.52 -16.77
CA LEU A 3 4.42 10.07 -16.41
C LEU A 3 4.34 8.56 -16.16
N ILE A 4 4.99 7.77 -17.03
CA ILE A 4 5.03 6.31 -16.90
C ILE A 4 5.85 5.95 -15.67
N LEU A 5 6.99 6.61 -15.47
CA LEU A 5 7.82 6.43 -14.28
C LEU A 5 7.04 6.73 -12.98
N ALA A 6 6.26 7.80 -12.96
CA ALA A 6 5.43 8.16 -11.82
C ALA A 6 4.36 7.09 -11.52
N GLY A 7 3.70 6.57 -12.56
CA GLY A 7 2.71 5.49 -12.44
C GLY A 7 3.33 4.17 -11.95
N SER A 8 4.50 3.78 -12.48
CA SER A 8 5.18 2.57 -12.05
C SER A 8 5.70 2.66 -10.61
N LEU A 9 6.16 3.84 -10.19
CA LEU A 9 6.55 4.08 -8.80
C LEU A 9 5.35 4.01 -7.85
N SER A 10 4.20 4.56 -8.22
CA SER A 10 2.99 4.44 -7.38
C SER A 10 2.49 3.01 -7.31
N ALA A 11 2.48 2.28 -8.42
CA ALA A 11 2.10 0.87 -8.46
C ALA A 11 3.04 0.01 -7.61
N PHE A 12 4.35 0.26 -7.69
CA PHE A 12 5.35 -0.42 -6.87
C PHE A 12 5.18 -0.11 -5.38
N ALA A 13 4.97 1.16 -5.03
CA ALA A 13 4.74 1.56 -3.64
C ALA A 13 3.49 0.88 -3.05
N LEU A 14 2.40 0.81 -3.81
CA LEU A 14 1.19 0.07 -3.44
C LEU A 14 1.44 -1.41 -3.26
N PHE A 15 2.14 -2.02 -4.22
CA PHE A 15 2.47 -3.42 -4.17
C PHE A 15 3.27 -3.76 -2.91
N VAL A 16 4.33 -3.00 -2.63
CA VAL A 16 5.12 -3.15 -1.40
C VAL A 16 4.22 -2.94 -0.19
N TRP A 17 3.41 -1.89 -0.16
CA TRP A 17 2.56 -1.58 1.00
C TRP A 17 1.54 -2.68 1.33
N PHE A 18 0.86 -3.22 0.31
CA PHE A 18 -0.25 -4.17 0.50
C PHE A 18 0.17 -5.62 0.55
N LYS A 19 1.21 -6.00 -0.22
CA LYS A 19 1.65 -7.39 -0.31
C LYS A 19 2.80 -7.73 0.62
N THR A 20 3.59 -6.74 1.05
CA THR A 20 4.68 -6.99 2.00
C THR A 20 4.31 -6.47 3.39
N ASN A 21 4.66 -7.23 4.42
CA ASN A 21 4.55 -6.77 5.82
C ASN A 21 5.74 -5.85 6.20
N PHE A 22 6.30 -5.15 5.21
CA PHE A 22 7.47 -4.28 5.35
C PHE A 22 7.29 -3.28 6.49
N PHE A 23 6.14 -2.62 6.59
CA PHE A 23 5.93 -1.64 7.65
C PHE A 23 6.08 -2.27 9.05
N TYR A 24 5.49 -3.45 9.26
CA TYR A 24 5.61 -4.16 10.53
C TYR A 24 7.07 -4.58 10.80
N GLU A 25 7.77 -5.15 9.81
CA GLU A 25 9.16 -5.57 9.95
C GLU A 25 10.10 -4.40 10.26
N TYR A 26 9.92 -3.26 9.60
CA TYR A 26 10.72 -2.06 9.83
C TYR A 26 10.49 -1.50 11.23
N VAL A 27 9.23 -1.39 11.65
CA VAL A 27 8.91 -0.89 12.99
C VAL A 27 9.46 -1.83 14.08
N LYS A 28 9.45 -3.14 13.84
CA LYS A 28 10.09 -4.14 14.71
C LYS A 28 11.61 -3.99 14.75
N LEU A 29 12.26 -3.77 13.61
CA LEU A 29 13.72 -3.53 13.51
C LEU A 29 14.14 -2.26 14.27
N PHE A 30 13.37 -1.18 14.17
CA PHE A 30 13.64 0.07 14.90
C PHE A 30 13.29 0.00 16.39
N LYS A 31 12.95 -1.18 16.94
CA LYS A 31 12.59 -1.41 18.35
C LYS A 31 11.49 -0.47 18.86
N LEU A 32 10.63 0.02 17.96
CA LEU A 32 9.43 0.80 18.30
C LEU A 32 8.29 -0.09 18.87
N ASN A 33 8.63 -1.28 19.38
CA ASN A 33 7.76 -2.28 20.00
C ASN A 33 6.92 -1.77 21.20
N LYS A 34 7.10 -0.52 21.64
CA LYS A 34 6.25 0.11 22.65
C LYS A 34 4.93 0.63 22.08
N SER A 35 4.75 0.70 20.76
CA SER A 35 3.45 1.07 20.19
C SER A 35 2.43 -0.02 20.44
N LYS A 36 1.35 0.30 21.15
CA LYS A 36 0.21 -0.60 21.41
C LYS A 36 -0.31 -1.28 20.14
N LEU A 37 -0.21 -0.57 19.00
CA LEU A 37 -0.69 -1.06 17.71
C LEU A 37 0.09 -2.28 17.19
N ILE A 38 1.39 -2.36 17.47
CA ILE A 38 2.23 -3.50 17.05
C ILE A 38 1.93 -4.71 17.94
N GLN A 39 1.76 -4.50 19.24
CA GLN A 39 1.45 -5.58 20.19
C GLN A 39 0.09 -6.20 19.89
N GLU A 40 -0.91 -5.38 19.57
CA GLU A 40 -2.23 -5.86 19.12
C GLU A 40 -2.11 -6.65 17.80
N TYR A 41 -1.29 -6.19 16.86
CA TYR A 41 -1.06 -6.91 15.61
C TYR A 41 -0.34 -8.26 15.83
N GLU A 42 0.69 -8.31 16.69
CA GLU A 42 1.38 -9.56 17.04
C GLU A 42 0.45 -10.59 17.72
N ALA A 43 -0.53 -10.13 18.49
CA ALA A 43 -1.58 -11.00 19.04
C ALA A 43 -2.55 -11.47 17.94
N PHE A 44 -2.90 -10.59 16.99
CA PHE A 44 -3.83 -10.86 15.91
C PHE A 44 -3.27 -11.83 14.85
N ILE A 45 -1.97 -11.72 14.53
CA ILE A 45 -1.30 -12.58 13.54
C ILE A 45 -1.09 -14.03 14.03
N LYS A 46 -1.10 -14.23 15.36
CA LYS A 46 -1.08 -15.59 15.94
C LYS A 46 -2.39 -16.35 15.72
N ILE A 47 -3.49 -15.61 15.54
CA ILE A 47 -4.84 -16.15 15.38
C ILE A 47 -5.24 -16.17 13.90
N THR A 48 -4.72 -15.24 13.09
CA THR A 48 -5.07 -15.07 11.68
C THR A 48 -3.83 -14.88 10.81
N ARG A 49 -3.83 -15.37 9.57
CA ARG A 49 -2.72 -15.15 8.62
C ARG A 49 -2.87 -13.84 7.81
N LEU A 50 -3.56 -12.85 8.38
CA LEU A 50 -3.85 -11.60 7.68
C LEU A 50 -2.66 -10.64 7.71
N ASN A 51 -2.52 -9.87 6.63
CA ASN A 51 -1.45 -8.89 6.51
C ASN A 51 -1.71 -7.66 7.38
N PHE A 52 -0.64 -6.90 7.68
CA PHE A 52 -0.73 -5.71 8.53
C PHE A 52 -1.73 -4.67 7.99
N SER A 53 -1.76 -4.51 6.66
CA SER A 53 -2.71 -3.62 6.00
C SER A 53 -4.17 -4.05 6.22
N GLU A 54 -4.44 -5.35 6.27
CA GLU A 54 -5.81 -5.87 6.51
C GLU A 54 -6.21 -5.66 7.97
N PHE A 55 -5.28 -5.87 8.91
CA PHE A 55 -5.48 -5.57 10.33
C PHE A 55 -5.84 -4.10 10.57
N LEU A 56 -5.15 -3.17 9.89
CA LEU A 56 -5.45 -1.73 9.95
C LEU A 56 -6.90 -1.42 9.52
N GLY A 57 -7.45 -2.18 8.58
CA GLY A 57 -8.83 -2.01 8.09
C GLY A 57 -9.89 -2.30 9.15
N PHE A 58 -9.61 -3.15 10.14
CA PHE A 58 -10.51 -3.44 11.26
C PHE A 58 -10.56 -2.32 12.28
N LYS A 59 -9.60 -1.39 12.28
CA LYS A 59 -9.61 -0.25 13.20
C LYS A 59 -10.49 0.87 12.69
N ASN A 60 -11.27 1.45 13.60
CA ASN A 60 -12.23 2.49 13.26
C ASN A 60 -11.62 3.91 13.21
N ASN A 61 -10.46 4.05 12.55
CA ASN A 61 -9.80 5.34 12.33
C ASN A 61 -9.73 5.65 10.83
N PHE A 62 -10.04 6.90 10.46
CA PHE A 62 -10.02 7.36 9.07
C PHE A 62 -8.67 7.12 8.38
N PHE A 63 -7.56 7.49 9.03
CA PHE A 63 -6.23 7.30 8.49
C PHE A 63 -5.87 5.81 8.31
N PHE A 64 -6.29 4.94 9.22
CA PHE A 64 -6.05 3.50 9.08
C PHE A 64 -6.86 2.91 7.92
N LYS A 65 -8.12 3.33 7.74
CA LYS A 65 -8.94 2.93 6.58
C LYS A 65 -8.38 3.43 5.25
N LEU A 66 -7.83 4.64 5.24
CA LEU A 66 -7.21 5.24 4.07
C LEU A 66 -5.95 4.47 3.66
N VAL A 67 -5.17 4.05 4.65
CA VAL A 67 -3.93 3.30 4.45
C VAL A 67 -4.15 1.82 4.19
N SER A 68 -5.28 1.26 4.66
CA SER A 68 -5.67 -0.13 4.41
C SER A 68 -6.44 -0.32 3.09
N CYS A 69 -6.80 0.75 2.38
CA CYS A 69 -7.54 0.66 1.14
C CYS A 69 -6.61 0.96 -0.05
N PRO A 70 -6.39 0.03 -0.99
CA PRO A 70 -5.46 0.22 -2.10
C PRO A 70 -5.88 1.34 -3.04
N LEU A 71 -7.19 1.51 -3.23
CA LEU A 71 -7.75 2.59 -4.06
C LEU A 71 -7.54 3.95 -3.41
N CYS A 72 -7.84 4.08 -2.12
CA CYS A 72 -7.65 5.33 -1.40
C CYS A 72 -6.17 5.71 -1.35
N LEU A 73 -5.31 4.78 -0.92
CA LEU A 73 -3.88 5.00 -0.86
C LEU A 73 -3.32 5.38 -2.25
N ASN A 74 -3.75 4.70 -3.32
CA ASN A 74 -3.33 5.01 -4.69
C ASN A 74 -3.70 6.44 -5.11
N PHE A 75 -4.89 6.92 -4.75
CA PHE A 75 -5.29 8.29 -5.04
C PHE A 75 -4.34 9.30 -4.38
N TRP A 76 -4.06 9.12 -3.10
CA TRP A 76 -3.15 10.00 -2.35
C TRP A 76 -1.72 9.92 -2.86
N PHE A 77 -1.21 8.73 -3.19
CA PHE A 77 0.11 8.57 -3.79
C PHE A 77 0.21 9.28 -5.15
N ASN A 78 -0.77 9.11 -6.04
CA ASN A 78 -0.78 9.78 -7.34
C ASN A 78 -0.86 11.30 -7.19
N LEU A 79 -1.65 11.79 -6.23
CA LEU A 79 -1.71 13.22 -5.91
C LEU A 79 -0.33 13.75 -5.48
N CYS A 80 0.36 13.03 -4.59
CA CYS A 80 1.73 13.38 -4.19
C CYS A 80 2.71 13.37 -5.37
N MET A 81 2.61 12.39 -6.27
CA MET A 81 3.49 12.32 -7.45
C MET A 81 3.26 13.48 -8.41
N ILE A 82 2.01 13.87 -8.65
CA ILE A 82 1.68 15.01 -9.50
C ILE A 82 2.25 16.30 -8.94
N LEU A 83 2.14 16.51 -7.62
CA LEU A 83 2.72 17.66 -6.95
C LEU A 83 4.26 17.65 -7.01
N PHE A 84 4.89 16.49 -6.85
CA PHE A 84 6.34 16.33 -6.88
C PHE A 84 6.94 16.59 -8.27
N PHE A 85 6.35 15.99 -9.32
CA PHE A 85 6.78 16.16 -10.70
C PHE A 85 6.19 17.41 -11.39
N LYS A 86 5.36 18.18 -10.67
CA LYS A 86 4.68 19.39 -11.17
C LYS A 86 3.85 19.15 -12.43
N PHE A 87 3.21 17.99 -12.53
CA PHE A 87 2.26 17.72 -13.62
C PHE A 87 0.97 18.51 -13.42
N PRO A 88 0.24 18.84 -14.50
CA PRO A 88 -1.07 19.45 -14.36
C PRO A 88 -2.08 18.42 -13.81
N LEU A 89 -2.97 18.91 -12.93
CA LEU A 89 -3.88 18.07 -12.13
C LEU A 89 -4.83 17.19 -12.97
N TYR A 90 -5.13 17.55 -14.22
CA TYR A 90 -6.02 16.76 -15.07
C TYR A 90 -5.44 15.37 -15.43
N TYR A 91 -4.13 15.15 -15.31
CA TYR A 91 -3.52 13.83 -15.50
C TYR A 91 -3.80 12.84 -14.35
N ILE A 92 -4.41 13.29 -13.24
CA ILE A 92 -4.64 12.42 -12.06
C ILE A 92 -5.47 11.19 -12.38
N GLY A 93 -6.52 11.33 -13.19
CA GLY A 93 -7.37 10.20 -13.57
C GLY A 93 -6.60 9.16 -14.39
N LEU A 94 -5.76 9.62 -15.31
CA LEU A 94 -4.98 8.74 -16.18
C LEU A 94 -3.88 8.01 -15.40
N LEU A 95 -3.13 8.71 -14.54
CA LEU A 95 -2.15 8.11 -13.63
C LEU A 95 -2.79 7.09 -12.69
N TYR A 96 -3.96 7.42 -12.15
CA TYR A 96 -4.70 6.56 -11.24
C TYR A 96 -5.08 5.23 -11.89
N ILE A 97 -5.59 5.27 -13.13
CA ILE A 97 -5.98 4.06 -13.89
C ILE A 97 -4.75 3.21 -14.20
N ILE A 98 -3.66 3.82 -14.71
CA ILE A 98 -2.43 3.10 -15.05
C ILE A 98 -1.86 2.39 -13.81
N SER A 99 -1.72 3.12 -12.70
CA SER A 99 -1.17 2.58 -11.46
C SER A 99 -1.97 1.39 -10.91
N ILE A 100 -3.31 1.47 -10.96
CA ILE A 100 -4.16 0.35 -10.52
C ILE A 100 -4.07 -0.83 -11.46
N MET A 101 -4.06 -0.61 -12.77
CA MET A 101 -3.92 -1.69 -13.73
C MET A 101 -2.61 -2.45 -13.51
N GLU A 102 -1.50 -1.72 -13.34
CA GLU A 102 -0.19 -2.31 -13.03
C GLU A 102 -0.20 -3.07 -11.70
N TYR A 103 -0.76 -2.48 -10.64
CA TYR A 103 -0.90 -3.15 -9.35
C TYR A 103 -1.71 -4.45 -9.45
N MET A 104 -2.84 -4.43 -10.16
CA MET A 104 -3.68 -5.61 -10.38
C MET A 104 -2.92 -6.70 -11.12
N ILE A 105 -2.21 -6.36 -12.20
CA ILE A 105 -1.39 -7.31 -12.96
C ILE A 105 -0.33 -7.96 -12.06
N LEU A 106 0.42 -7.15 -11.29
CA LEU A 106 1.45 -7.67 -10.37
C LEU A 106 0.85 -8.59 -9.30
N SER A 107 -0.32 -8.22 -8.76
CA SER A 107 -1.00 -9.03 -7.74
C SER A 107 -1.49 -10.38 -8.29
N ILE A 108 -1.95 -10.43 -9.54
CA ILE A 108 -2.37 -11.67 -10.21
C ILE A 108 -1.16 -12.57 -10.46
N ILE A 109 -0.05 -12.00 -10.91
CA ILE A 109 1.19 -12.75 -11.16
C ILE A 109 1.69 -13.39 -9.86
N LEU A 110 1.73 -12.65 -8.74
CA LEU A 110 2.10 -13.20 -7.44
C LEU A 110 1.15 -14.32 -6.99
N TYR A 111 -0.16 -14.10 -7.11
CA TYR A 111 -1.14 -15.11 -6.71
C TYR A 111 -0.96 -16.42 -7.50
N LYS A 112 -0.65 -16.32 -8.79
CA LYS A 112 -0.35 -17.49 -9.63
C LYS A 112 0.95 -18.18 -9.23
N TYR A 113 1.95 -17.43 -8.76
CA TYR A 113 3.22 -17.99 -8.30
C TYR A 113 3.09 -18.72 -6.95
N GLU A 114 2.27 -18.21 -6.03
CA GLU A 114 2.10 -18.80 -4.70
C GLU A 114 1.27 -20.10 -4.70
N ASN A 115 0.42 -20.29 -5.73
CA ASN A 115 -0.45 -21.46 -5.89
C ASN A 115 0.07 -22.52 -6.89
N ASN A 116 1.27 -22.36 -7.44
CA ASN A 116 1.96 -23.33 -8.30
C ASN A 116 3.08 -24.02 -7.52
#